data_AF-A0A5C8MDA3-F1
#
_entry.id   AF-A0A5C8MDA3-F1
#
_cell.length_a   1.000
_cell.length_b   1.000
_cell.length_c   1.000
_cell.angle_alpha   90.00
_cell.angle_beta   90.00
_cell.angle_gamma   90.00
#
_symmetry.space_group_name_H-M   'P 1'
#
loop_
_entity.id
_entity.type
_entity.pdbx_description
1 polymer ?
#
loop_
_entity_poly.entity_id
_entity_poly.type
_entity_poly.pdbx_seq_one_letter_code
_entity_poly.pdbx_strand_id
1 'polypeptide(L)' 'MFQKLGLLLAVFLFAAGCKKENVTNLEVNMINSAGDSIGTIKLSEQAKGVKLKLDLEGLPPGEHAIHI' A
#
# COMPACT_ATOMS: atom_id res chain seq x y z
N MET A 1 13.66 45.56 2.08
CA MET A 1 13.00 44.64 3.03
C MET A 1 12.20 43.54 2.31
N PHE A 2 11.41 43.89 1.28
CA PHE A 2 10.59 42.94 0.49
C PHE A 2 11.38 41.86 -0.28
N GLN A 3 12.57 42.14 -0.81
CA GLN A 3 13.38 41.13 -1.50
C GLN A 3 13.87 39.99 -0.59
N LYS A 4 14.21 40.29 0.67
CA LYS A 4 14.63 39.26 1.64
C LYS A 4 13.46 38.37 2.06
N LEU A 5 12.25 38.93 2.12
CA LEU A 5 11.02 38.20 2.43
C LEU A 5 10.60 37.26 1.29
N GLY A 6 10.75 37.70 0.03
CA GLY A 6 10.48 36.86 -1.15
C GLY A 6 11.43 35.66 -1.27
N LEU A 7 12.72 35.83 -0.96
CA LEU A 7 13.70 34.74 -0.98
C LEU A 7 13.42 33.70 0.12
N LEU A 8 13.02 34.14 1.32
CA LEU A 8 12.64 33.24 2.42
C LEU A 8 11.40 32.40 2.08
N LEU A 9 10.41 32.97 1.39
CA LEU A 9 9.20 32.27 0.98
C LEU A 9 9.48 31.22 -0.11
N ALA A 10 10.37 31.54 -1.06
CA ALA A 10 10.78 30.62 -2.12
C ALA A 10 11.49 29.38 -1.56
N VAL A 11 12.39 29.55 -0.57
CA VAL A 11 13.07 28.42 0.09
C VAL A 11 12.10 27.51 0.84
N PHE A 12 11.04 28.08 1.44
CA PHE A 12 10.03 27.30 2.16
C PHE A 12 9.17 26.42 1.23
N LEU A 13 8.89 26.89 0.01
CA LEU A 13 8.15 26.13 -1.01
C LEU A 13 8.93 24.93 -1.56
N PHE A 14 10.27 25.02 -1.63
CA PHE A 14 11.12 23.91 -2.07
C PHE A 14 11.30 22.78 -1.03
N ALA A 15 10.93 23.02 0.24
CA ALA A 15 11.07 22.03 1.31
C ALA A 15 9.90 21.02 1.41
N ALA A 16 8.84 21.18 0.59
CA ALA A 16 7.72 20.24 0.53
C ALA A 16 8.07 18.99 -0.31
N GLY A 17 9.01 18.18 0.18
CA GLY A 17 9.29 16.86 -0.39
C GLY A 17 8.13 15.89 -0.13
N CYS A 18 7.78 15.07 -1.13
CA CYS A 18 6.84 13.96 -0.94
C CYS A 18 7.44 12.97 0.07
N LYS A 19 6.87 12.90 1.27
CA LYS A 19 7.17 11.81 2.22
C LYS A 19 6.60 10.51 1.65
N LYS A 20 7.49 9.61 1.24
CA LYS A 20 7.11 8.25 0.86
C LYS A 20 6.79 7.49 2.14
N GLU A 21 5.54 7.09 2.30
CA GLU A 21 5.11 6.28 3.43
C GLU A 21 5.69 4.88 3.28
N ASN A 22 6.34 4.36 4.32
CA ASN A 22 6.82 2.98 4.33
C ASN A 22 5.65 2.09 4.73
N VAL A 23 5.03 1.46 3.73
CA VAL A 23 3.89 0.56 3.92
C VAL A 23 4.38 -0.77 4.49
N THR A 24 4.17 -0.97 5.79
CA THR A 24 4.54 -2.21 6.51
C THR A 24 3.37 -3.21 6.59
N ASN A 25 2.15 -2.72 6.39
CA ASN A 25 0.92 -3.51 6.40
C ASN A 25 0.03 -3.03 5.25
N LEU A 26 -0.47 -3.97 4.46
CA LEU A 26 -1.37 -3.70 3.35
C LEU A 26 -2.49 -4.74 3.36
N GLU A 27 -3.72 -4.28 3.25
CA GLU A 27 -4.88 -5.14 3.07
C GLU A 27 -5.44 -4.93 1.66
N VAL A 28 -5.65 -6.03 0.95
CA VAL A 28 -6.08 -6.03 -0.45
C VAL A 28 -7.40 -6.80 -0.55
N ASN A 29 -8.40 -6.17 -1.17
CA ASN A 29 -9.64 -6.84 -1.55
C ASN A 29 -9.39 -7.76 -2.75
N MET A 30 -9.81 -9.02 -2.66
CA MET A 30 -9.67 -9.99 -3.72
C MET A 30 -10.98 -10.10 -4.49
N ILE A 31 -10.89 -10.16 -5.82
CA ILE A 31 -12.05 -10.25 -6.70
C ILE A 31 -11.97 -11.48 -7.59
N ASN A 32 -13.13 -12.06 -7.90
CA ASN A 32 -13.25 -13.11 -8.91
C ASN A 32 -13.35 -12.50 -10.33
N SER A 33 -13.48 -13.36 -11.35
CA SER A 33 -13.60 -12.94 -12.75
C SER A 33 -14.91 -12.22 -13.09
N ALA A 34 -15.94 -12.35 -12.25
CA ALA A 34 -17.20 -11.62 -12.38
C ALA A 34 -17.13 -10.22 -11.72
N GLY A 35 -16.06 -9.92 -10.99
CA GLY A 35 -15.87 -8.67 -10.26
C GLY A 35 -16.40 -8.68 -8.82
N ASP A 36 -16.91 -9.82 -8.35
CA ASP A 36 -17.37 -9.94 -6.97
C ASP A 36 -16.18 -10.00 -6.01
N SER A 37 -16.31 -9.35 -4.85
CA SER A 37 -15.37 -9.57 -3.75
C SER A 37 -15.52 -10.99 -3.22
N ILE A 38 -14.39 -11.65 -3.00
CA ILE A 38 -14.31 -13.00 -2.41
C ILE A 38 -13.56 -12.98 -1.07
N GLY A 39 -13.37 -11.81 -0.48
CA GLY A 39 -12.65 -11.62 0.78
C GLY A 39 -11.36 -10.80 0.63
N THR A 40 -10.47 -10.90 1.62
CA THR A 40 -9.26 -10.06 1.69
C THR A 40 -7.98 -10.86 1.91
N ILE A 41 -6.86 -10.23 1.55
CA ILE A 41 -5.52 -10.71 1.91
C ILE A 41 -4.80 -9.58 2.65
N LYS A 42 -4.29 -9.91 3.84
CA LYS A 42 -3.41 -9.02 4.60
C LYS A 42 -1.96 -9.41 4.37
N LEU A 43 -1.19 -8.46 3.82
CA LEU A 43 0.26 -8.51 3.67
C LEU A 43 0.89 -7.74 4.82
N SER A 44 1.83 -8.37 5.52
CA SER A 44 2.55 -7.74 6.62
C SER A 44 4.04 -8.02 6.51
N GLU A 45 4.85 -6.96 6.50
CA GLU A 45 6.30 -7.05 6.56
C GLU A 45 6.73 -7.77 7.84
N GLN A 46 7.66 -8.70 7.70
CA GLN A 46 8.29 -9.42 8.81
C GLN A 46 9.79 -9.12 8.81
N ALA A 47 10.48 -9.44 9.91
CA ALA A 47 11.94 -9.34 9.96
C ALA A 47 12.64 -10.12 8.82
N LYS A 48 12.00 -11.17 8.29
CA LYS A 48 12.44 -11.91 7.11
C LYS A 48 11.23 -12.24 6.22
N GLY A 49 11.05 -11.44 5.17
CA GLY A 49 10.01 -11.66 4.16
C GLY A 49 8.67 -11.00 4.50
N VAL A 50 7.61 -11.46 3.82
CA VAL A 50 6.25 -10.93 3.94
C VAL A 50 5.32 -12.07 4.34
N LYS A 51 4.50 -11.85 5.35
CA LYS A 51 3.43 -12.78 5.75
C LYS A 51 2.14 -12.42 5.04
N LEU A 52 1.54 -13.41 4.38
CA LEU A 52 0.23 -13.32 3.75
C LEU A 52 -0.78 -14.04 4.65
N LYS A 53 -1.82 -13.35 5.09
CA LYS A 53 -2.98 -13.95 5.76
C LYS A 53 -4.18 -13.79 4.84
N LEU A 54 -4.74 -14.91 4.38
CA LEU A 54 -5.86 -14.96 3.46
C LEU A 54 -7.14 -15.23 4.25
N ASP A 55 -8.21 -14.52 3.91
CA ASP A 55 -9.57 -14.76 4.37
C ASP A 55 -10.47 -14.70 3.14
N LEU A 56 -10.63 -15.86 2.47
CA LEU A 56 -11.27 -15.96 1.16
C LEU A 56 -12.37 -17.02 1.15
N GLU A 57 -13.41 -16.77 0.36
CA GLU A 57 -14.53 -17.69 0.14
C GLU A 57 -14.81 -17.92 -1.35
N GLY A 58 -15.65 -18.89 -1.67
CA GLY A 58 -16.11 -19.13 -3.06
C GLY A 58 -15.08 -19.76 -4.00
N LEU A 59 -13.88 -20.11 -3.52
CA LEU A 59 -12.91 -20.89 -4.30
C LEU A 59 -13.28 -22.38 -4.32
N PRO A 60 -13.01 -23.10 -5.43
CA PRO A 60 -13.13 -24.56 -5.45
C PRO A 60 -12.30 -25.20 -4.32
N PRO A 61 -12.68 -26.36 -3.79
CA PRO A 61 -11.85 -27.06 -2.82
C PRO A 61 -10.56 -27.56 -3.48
N GLY A 62 -9.41 -27.33 -2.83
CA GLY A 62 -8.11 -27.83 -3.29
C GLY A 62 -6.97 -26.86 -3.05
N GLU A 63 -5.78 -27.25 -3.49
CA GLU A 63 -4.61 -26.39 -3.49
C GLU A 63 -4.73 -25.32 -4.59
N HIS A 64 -4.36 -24.09 -4.24
CA HIS A 64 -4.38 -22.95 -5.15
C HIS A 64 -2.99 -22.32 -5.20
N ALA A 65 -2.50 -22.04 -6.40
CA ALA A 65 -1.26 -21.32 -6.58
C ALA A 65 -1.45 -19.83 -6.28
N ILE A 66 -0.47 -19.20 -5.63
CA ILE A 66 -0.46 -17.78 -5.28
C ILE A 66 0.83 -17.18 -5.84
N HIS A 67 0.72 -16.04 -6.53
CA HIS A 67 1.84 -15.30 -7.10
C HIS A 67 1.62 -13.79 -6.89
N ILE A 68 2.71 -13.02 -6.88
CA ILE A 68 2.73 -11.55 -6.84
C ILE A 68 3.18 -11.05 -8.21
#